data_AF-A0A5K0X7Z8-F1
#
_entry.id   AF-A0A5K0X7Z8-F1
#
_cell.length_a   1.000
_cell.length_b   1.000
_cell.length_c   1.000
_cell.angle_alpha   90.00
_cell.angle_beta   90.00
_cell.angle_gamma   90.00
#
_symmetry.space_group_name_H-M   'P 1'
#
loop_
_entity.id
_entity.type
_entity.pdbx_description
1 polymer ?
#
loop_
_entity_poly.entity_id
_entity_poly.type
_entity_poly.pdbx_seq_one_letter_code
_entity_poly.pdbx_strand_id
1 'polypeptide(L)' 'VEAMLDKTICAMSSVFIGASGSTFTEDILRLRKDWRSASVCDEYLCQGRRPNFIADLE' A
#
# COMPACT_ATOMS: atom_id res chain seq x y z
N VAL A 1 -10.89 -6.10 -12.83
CA VAL A 1 -10.15 -7.23 -12.22
C VAL A 1 -9.61 -6.73 -10.89
N GLU A 2 -9.82 -7.46 -9.79
CA GLU A 2 -9.27 -7.08 -8.49
C GLU A 2 -7.82 -7.57 -8.36
N ALA A 3 -6.92 -6.71 -7.86
CA ALA A 3 -5.51 -7.05 -7.63
C ALA A 3 -5.34 -7.87 -6.34
N MET A 4 -6.04 -8.99 -6.23
CA MET A 4 -6.16 -9.78 -4.99
C MET A 4 -4.83 -10.44 -4.57
N LEU A 5 -4.03 -10.89 -5.54
CA LEU A 5 -2.74 -11.51 -5.28
C LEU A 5 -1.76 -10.47 -4.73
N ASP A 6 -1.66 -9.31 -5.36
CA ASP A 6 -0.84 -8.19 -4.93
C ASP A 6 -1.23 -7.76 -3.51
N LYS A 7 -2.54 -7.68 -3.22
CA LYS A 7 -3.00 -7.34 -1.88
C LYS A 7 -2.54 -8.33 -0.83
N THR A 8 -2.65 -9.62 -1.14
CA THR A 8 -2.23 -10.69 -0.23
C THR A 8 -0.73 -10.66 0.03
N ILE A 9 0.09 -10.51 -1.02
CA ILE A 9 1.55 -10.46 -0.91
C ILE A 9 1.98 -9.23 -0.09
N CYS A 10 1.46 -8.04 -0.41
CA CYS A 10 1.75 -6.83 0.35
C CYS A 10 1.26 -6.91 1.81
N ALA A 11 0.14 -7.59 2.07
CA ALA A 11 -0.33 -7.79 3.43
C ALA A 11 0.58 -8.72 4.25
N MET A 12 1.28 -9.67 3.63
CA MET A 12 2.20 -10.59 4.32
C MET A 12 3.64 -10.09 4.43
N SER A 13 3.99 -8.95 3.82
CA SER A 13 5.37 -8.43 3.89
C SER A 13 5.78 -8.03 5.31
N SER A 14 7.08 -8.05 5.63
CA SER A 14 7.55 -7.59 6.94
C SER A 14 7.37 -6.09 7.15
N VAL A 15 7.45 -5.32 6.07
CA VAL A 15 7.23 -3.86 6.02
C VAL A 15 6.48 -3.53 4.74
N PHE A 16 5.54 -2.60 4.81
CA PHE A 16 4.79 -2.11 3.65
C PHE A 16 4.91 -0.59 3.53
N ILE A 17 5.26 -0.10 2.34
CA ILE A 17 5.30 1.32 2.02
C ILE A 17 4.24 1.60 0.95
N GLY A 18 3.28 2.47 1.28
CA GLY A 18 2.13 2.78 0.45
C GLY A 18 2.15 4.19 -0.14
N ALA A 19 1.11 4.54 -0.90
CA ALA A 19 0.92 5.87 -1.46
C ALA A 19 -0.34 6.54 -0.87
N SER A 20 -0.22 7.81 -0.49
CA SER A 20 -1.36 8.55 0.08
C SER A 20 -2.49 8.69 -0.94
N GLY A 21 -3.72 8.37 -0.52
CA GLY A 21 -4.91 8.45 -1.36
C GLY A 21 -5.16 7.25 -2.29
N SER A 22 -4.34 6.19 -2.20
CA SER A 22 -4.55 4.94 -2.94
C SER A 22 -5.51 4.02 -2.19
N THR A 23 -6.66 3.70 -2.78
CA THR A 23 -7.60 2.69 -2.22
C THR A 23 -6.95 1.33 -2.05
N PHE A 24 -6.01 0.98 -2.93
CA PHE A 24 -5.20 -0.23 -2.81
C PHE A 24 -4.36 -0.20 -1.53
N THR A 25 -3.67 0.91 -1.25
CA THR A 25 -2.85 1.09 -0.03
C THR A 25 -3.71 0.97 1.23
N GLU A 26 -4.88 1.60 1.27
CA GLU A 26 -5.79 1.50 2.43
C GLU A 26 -6.26 0.07 2.68
N ASP A 27 -6.55 -0.68 1.62
CA ASP A 27 -6.90 -2.10 1.74
C ASP A 27 -5.75 -2.94 2.29
N ILE A 28 -4.50 -2.69 1.87
CA ILE A 28 -3.34 -3.39 2.45
C ILE A 28 -3.21 -3.10 3.93
N LEU A 29 -3.26 -1.83 4.33
CA LEU A 29 -3.10 -1.43 5.73
C LEU A 29 -4.20 -2.02 6.61
N ARG A 30 -5.43 -2.14 6.10
CA ARG A 30 -6.52 -2.84 6.78
C ARG A 30 -6.22 -4.34 6.92
N LEU A 31 -5.86 -5.02 5.83
CA LEU A 31 -5.51 -6.44 5.87
C LEU A 31 -4.35 -6.73 6.83
N ARG A 32 -3.32 -5.88 6.86
CA ARG A 32 -2.16 -6.01 7.77
C ARG A 32 -2.56 -5.91 9.24
N LYS A 33 -3.52 -5.04 9.57
CA LYS A 33 -4.10 -4.96 10.93
C LYS A 33 -4.89 -6.22 11.26
N ASP A 34 -5.77 -6.65 10.36
CA ASP A 34 -6.61 -7.83 10.55
C ASP A 34 -5.77 -9.11 10.71
N TRP A 35 -4.67 -9.23 9.97
CA TRP A 35 -3.78 -10.39 9.97
C TRP A 35 -2.62 -10.28 10.97
N ARG A 36 -2.54 -9.17 11.72
CA ARG A 36 -1.47 -8.89 12.70
C ARG A 36 -0.06 -8.90 12.11
N SER A 37 0.08 -8.53 10.84
CA SER A 37 1.37 -8.36 10.16
C SER A 37 1.81 -6.89 10.09
N ALA A 38 0.98 -5.96 10.59
CA ALA A 38 1.31 -4.54 10.66
C ALA A 38 2.64 -4.31 11.41
N SER A 39 3.46 -3.42 10.87
CA SER A 39 4.78 -3.08 11.39
C SER A 39 4.83 -1.60 11.77
N VAL A 40 5.64 -1.26 12.78
CA VAL A 40 5.93 0.13 13.14
C VAL A 40 6.70 0.87 12.04
N CYS A 41 7.26 0.13 11.08
CA CYS A 41 7.94 0.68 9.91
C CYS A 41 7.01 0.84 8.70
N ASP A 42 5.71 0.51 8.81
CA ASP A 42 4.76 0.72 7.71
C ASP A 42 4.52 2.23 7.52
N GLU A 43 4.69 2.72 6.29
CA GLU A 43 4.74 4.17 6.04
C GLU A 43 4.12 4.55 4.70
N TYR A 44 3.80 5.85 4.55
CA TYR A 44 3.43 6.42 3.26
C TYR A 44 4.65 7.06 2.58
N LEU A 45 4.85 6.75 1.31
CA LEU A 45 5.85 7.39 0.47
C LEU A 45 5.62 8.91 0.43
N CYS A 46 6.70 9.69 0.60
CA CYS A 46 6.68 11.14 0.54
C CYS A 46 5.72 11.84 1.53
N GLN A 47 5.36 11.17 2.64
CA GLN A 47 4.61 11.69 3.79
C GLN A 47 3.44 12.63 3.42
N GLY A 48 2.33 12.03 2.99
CA GLY A 48 1.09 12.77 2.72
C GLY A 48 1.05 13.48 1.35
N ARG A 49 2.14 13.45 0.57
CA ARG A 49 2.10 13.88 -0.83
C ARG A 49 1.41 12.83 -1.70
N ARG A 50 0.56 13.29 -2.61
CA ARG A 50 -0.02 12.42 -3.63
C ARG A 50 1.02 12.10 -4.70
N PRO A 51 1.01 10.91 -5.29
CA PRO A 51 1.85 10.59 -6.43
C PRO A 51 1.66 11.62 -7.55
N ASN A 52 2.76 12.10 -8.12
CA ASN A 52 2.69 12.91 -9.34
C ASN A 52 2.53 11.95 -10.52
N PHE A 53 1.29 11.75 -10.99
CA PHE A 53 0.92 10.82 -12.07
C PHE A 53 1.38 11.34 -13.46
N ILE A 54 2.59 11.87 -13.60
CA ILE A 54 3.16 12.06 -14.95
C ILE A 54 3.67 10.70 -15.40
N ALA A 55 2.73 9.81 -15.73
CA ALA A 55 2.97 8.72 -16.65
C ALA A 55 2.50 9.24 -18.01
N ASP A 56 3.32 10.06 -18.66
CA ASP A 56 3.21 10.19 -20.10
C ASP A 56 3.44 8.77 -20.65
N LEU A 57 2.40 8.22 -21.26
CA LEU A 57 2.53 7.00 -22.04
C LEU A 57 3.57 7.27 -23.14
N GLU A 58 4.67 6.52 -23.15
CA GLU A 58 5.27 6.11 -24.43
C GLU A 58 4.56 4.84 -24.93
#